data_AF-A0A399NQV3-F1
#
_entry.id   AF-A0A399NQV3-F1
#
_cell.length_a   1.000
_cell.length_b   1.000
_cell.length_c   1.000
_cell.angle_alpha   90.00
_cell.angle_beta   90.00
_cell.angle_gamma   90.00
#
_symmetry.space_group_name_H-M   'P 1'
#
loop_
_entity.id
_entity.type
_entity.pdbx_description
1 polymer ?
#
loop_
_entity_poly.entity_id
_entity_poly.type
_entity_poly.pdbx_seq_one_letter_code
_entity_poly.pdbx_strand_id
1 'polypeptide(L)' 'IAPAQIRGVLRARTLRASDAGWSVGHGPVIEATASTLVMYLFGRTPRPEGDAARPAGDA' A
#
# COMPACT_ATOMS: atom_id res chain seq x y z
N ILE A 1 7.07 17.61 -4.30
CA ILE A 1 6.46 17.69 -2.94
C ILE A 1 5.14 16.92 -2.97
N ALA A 2 4.87 16.06 -1.98
CA ALA A 2 3.63 15.28 -1.90
C ALA A 2 2.53 15.98 -1.06
N PRO A 3 1.23 15.80 -1.39
CA PRO A 3 0.09 16.27 -0.59
C PRO A 3 0.16 15.88 0.89
N ALA A 4 -0.43 16.71 1.77
CA ALA A 4 -0.39 16.51 3.22
C ALA A 4 -0.95 15.15 3.68
N GLN A 5 -2.04 14.69 3.07
CA GLN A 5 -2.64 13.40 3.40
C GLN A 5 -1.71 12.22 3.07
N ILE A 6 -1.07 12.24 1.89
CA ILE A 6 -0.08 11.22 1.50
C ILE A 6 1.10 11.22 2.47
N ARG A 7 1.61 12.40 2.85
CA ARG A 7 2.66 12.50 3.89
C ARG A 7 2.21 11.94 5.24
N GLY A 8 0.94 12.15 5.62
CA GLY A 8 0.37 11.58 6.84
C GLY A 8 0.38 10.06 6.82
N VAL A 9 -0.04 9.44 5.70
CA VAL A 9 0.00 7.98 5.52
C VAL A 9 1.42 7.46 5.66
N LEU A 10 2.38 8.03 4.91
CA LEU A 10 3.77 7.55 4.88
C LEU A 10 4.53 7.78 6.20
N ARG A 11 4.07 8.69 7.05
CA ARG A 11 4.61 8.86 8.42
C ARG A 11 4.11 7.79 9.39
N ALA A 12 2.91 7.26 9.17
CA ALA A 12 2.28 6.31 10.08
C ALA A 12 2.42 4.85 9.64
N ARG A 13 2.59 4.60 8.33
CA ARG A 13 2.65 3.26 7.75
C ARG A 13 3.76 3.14 6.72
N THR A 14 4.22 1.90 6.53
CA THR A 14 5.11 1.52 5.43
C THR A 14 4.27 0.86 4.34
N LEU A 15 4.33 1.39 3.11
CA LEU A 15 3.68 0.78 1.95
C LEU A 15 4.69 -0.10 1.22
N ARG A 16 4.40 -1.39 1.05
CA ARG A 16 5.26 -2.34 0.34
C ARG A 16 4.54 -2.88 -0.89
N ALA A 17 5.10 -2.64 -2.06
CA ALA A 17 4.56 -3.20 -3.30
C ALA A 17 5.02 -4.66 -3.48
N SER A 18 4.06 -5.58 -3.52
CA SER A 18 4.33 -7.01 -3.71
C SER A 18 4.78 -7.36 -5.14
N ASP A 19 4.52 -6.49 -6.11
CA ASP A 19 4.75 -6.69 -7.55
C ASP A 19 5.84 -5.77 -8.15
N ALA A 20 6.41 -4.85 -7.36
CA ALA A 20 7.31 -3.81 -7.87
C ALA A 20 8.58 -3.59 -7.02
N GLY A 21 8.78 -4.39 -5.97
CA GLY A 21 10.04 -4.45 -5.22
C GLY A 21 10.37 -3.21 -4.38
N TRP A 22 9.47 -2.23 -4.28
CA TRP A 22 9.68 -1.02 -3.50
C TRP A 22 8.91 -1.04 -2.18
N SER A 23 9.44 -0.29 -1.22
CA SER A 23 8.81 -0.01 0.06
C SER A 23 9.08 1.43 0.46
N VAL A 24 8.08 2.13 1.02
CA VAL A 24 8.21 3.54 1.42
C VAL A 24 7.38 3.85 2.66
N GLY A 25 7.95 4.64 3.57
CA GLY A 25 7.29 5.12 4.78
C GLY A 25 7.90 4.51 6.05
N HIS A 26 7.16 4.64 7.15
CA HIS A 26 7.59 4.21 8.48
C HIS A 26 6.45 3.55 9.25
N GLY A 27 6.76 2.57 10.11
CA GLY A 27 5.76 1.88 10.94
C GLY A 27 5.18 0.62 10.29
N PRO A 28 3.99 0.14 10.75
CA PRO A 28 3.39 -1.11 10.29
C PRO A 28 3.21 -1.18 8.78
N VAL A 29 3.41 -2.37 8.21
CA VAL A 29 3.35 -2.61 6.76
C VAL A 29 1.91 -2.73 6.28
N ILE A 30 1.62 -2.08 5.15
CA ILE A 30 0.49 -2.39 4.27
C ILE A 30 1.11 -2.94 2.99
N GLU A 31 0.85 -4.20 2.71
CA GLU A 31 1.34 -4.88 1.51
C GLU A 31 0.18 -5.09 0.52
N ALA A 32 0.38 -4.65 -0.72
CA ALA A 32 -0.55 -4.81 -1.84
C ALA A 32 0.18 -4.58 -3.17
N THR A 33 -0.51 -4.72 -4.31
CA THR A 33 0.06 -4.33 -5.61
C THR A 33 0.36 -2.84 -5.65
N ALA A 34 1.36 -2.43 -6.42
CA ALA A 34 1.73 -1.03 -6.58
C ALA A 34 0.53 -0.18 -7.03
N SER A 35 -0.29 -0.70 -7.95
CA SER A 35 -1.50 -0.03 -8.43
C SER A 35 -2.53 0.19 -7.31
N THR A 36 -2.76 -0.81 -6.46
CA THR A 36 -3.67 -0.71 -5.31
C THR A 36 -3.18 0.32 -4.30
N LEU A 37 -1.88 0.31 -3.99
CA LEU A 37 -1.27 1.28 -3.07
C LEU A 37 -1.40 2.72 -3.60
N VAL A 38 -1.18 2.92 -4.90
CA VAL A 38 -1.38 4.22 -5.55
C VAL A 38 -2.85 4.64 -5.50
N MET A 39 -3.79 3.75 -5.85
CA MET A 39 -5.22 4.06 -5.78
C MET A 39 -5.68 4.42 -4.36
N TYR A 40 -5.16 3.72 -3.34
CA TYR A 40 -5.38 4.05 -1.94
C TYR A 40 -4.85 5.44 -1.57
N LEU A 41 -3.61 5.77 -1.95
CA LEU A 41 -3.00 7.08 -1.67
C LEU A 41 -3.79 8.25 -2.26
N PHE A 42 -4.45 8.02 -3.39
CA PHE A 42 -5.30 9.01 -4.07
C PHE A 42 -6.79 8.91 -3.68
N GLY A 43 -7.14 8.09 -2.67
CA GLY A 43 -8.51 7.98 -2.15
C GLY A 43 -9.51 7.34 -3.11
N ARG A 44 -9.03 6.57 -4.11
CA ARG A 44 -9.87 5.90 -5.11
C ARG A 44 -10.34 4.51 -4.66
N THR A 45 -9.63 3.92 -3.71
CA THR A 45 -9.98 2.63 -3.09
C THR A 45 -9.82 2.74 -1.58
N PRO A 46 -10.54 1.91 -0.80
CA PRO A 46 -10.31 1.82 0.64
C PRO A 46 -8.88 1.37 0.95
N ARG A 47 -8.49 1.50 2.22
CA ARG A 47 -7.21 0.98 2.70
C ARG A 47 -7.16 -0.53 2.46
N PRO A 48 -6.09 -1.08 1.87
CA PRO A 48 -5.91 -2.52 1.77
C PRO A 48 -5.85 -3.15 3.17
N GLU A 49 -6.60 -4.22 3.37
CA GLU A 49 -6.44 -5.05 4.56
C GLU A 49 -5.02 -5.62 4.53
N GLY A 50 -4.28 -5.43 5.63
CA GLY A 50 -2.89 -5.84 5.69
C GLY A 50 -2.80 -7.36 5.66
N ASP A 51 -1.92 -7.87 4.80
CA ASP A 51 -1.75 -9.25 4.34
C ASP A 51 -2.57 -9.54 3.07
N ALA A 52 -1.96 -9.27 1.92
CA ALA A 52 -2.49 -9.65 0.62
C ALA A 52 -2.53 -11.19 0.57
N ALA A 53 -3.64 -11.77 1.00
CA ALA A 53 -3.94 -13.18 0.84
C ALA A 53 -3.56 -13.57 -0.60
N ARG A 54 -2.54 -14.43 -0.67
CA ARG A 54 -2.16 -15.31 -1.78
C ARG A 54 -3.29 -15.38 -2.82
N PRO A 55 -3.06 -15.12 -4.12
CA PRO A 55 -4.08 -15.44 -5.11
C PRO A 55 -4.50 -16.88 -4.83
N ALA A 56 -5.79 -17.11 -4.57
CA ALA A 56 -6.32 -18.46 -4.49
C ALA A 56 -5.96 -19.09 -5.84
N GLY A 57 -4.90 -19.88 -5.83
CA GLY A 57 -4.45 -20.60 -7.01
C GLY A 57 -5.57 -21.56 -7.34
N ASP A 58 -6.09 -21.45 -8.55
CA ASP A 58 -6.74 -22.55 -9.23
C ASP A 58 -5.81 -23.76 -9.15
N ALA A 59 -6.27 -24.80 -8.43
CA ALA A 59 -5.80 -26.17 -8.49
C ALA A 59 -6.97 -27.09 -8.15
#